data_AF-A0A2Y9ADM4-F1
#
_entry.id   AF-A0A2Y9ADM4-F1
#
_cell.length_a   1.000
_cell.length_b   1.000
_cell.length_c   1.000
_cell.angle_alpha   90.00
_cell.angle_beta   90.00
_cell.angle_gamma   90.00
#
_symmetry.space_group_name_H-M   'P 1'
#
loop_
_entity.id
_entity.type
_entity.pdbx_description
1 polymer ?
#
loop_
_entity_poly.entity_id
_entity_poly.type
_entity_poly.pdbx_seq_one_letter_code
_entity_poly.pdbx_strand_id
1 'polypeptide(L)'
;MTALPLRPDTSRTAIEIAIDAHGPGRVLLAALAALLRPRARPPDTAALPSHLRRDIGLPPHEPGLPSQRVDAALAIRGPFAGLR
;
A
#
# COMPACT_ATOMS: atom_id res chain seq x y z
N MET A 1 -2.73 -25.60 -39.10
CA MET A 1 -2.07 -24.42 -38.51
C MET A 1 -3.16 -23.44 -38.14
N THR A 2 -3.59 -23.45 -36.88
CA THR A 2 -4.74 -22.65 -36.41
C THR A 2 -4.17 -21.45 -35.66
N ALA A 3 -4.34 -20.25 -36.21
CA ALA A 3 -3.92 -19.02 -35.54
C ALA A 3 -4.81 -18.82 -34.29
N LEU A 4 -4.17 -18.63 -33.13
CA LEU A 4 -4.86 -18.24 -31.90
C LEU A 4 -5.53 -16.87 -32.10
N PRO A 5 -6.77 -16.64 -31.63
CA PRO A 5 -7.38 -15.32 -31.72
C PRO A 5 -6.55 -14.33 -30.90
N LEU A 6 -6.08 -13.26 -31.56
CA LEU A 6 -5.39 -12.16 -30.90
C LEU A 6 -6.34 -11.52 -29.88
N ARG A 7 -5.83 -11.35 -28.66
CA ARG A 7 -6.46 -10.63 -27.54
C ARG A 7 -7.07 -9.31 -28.06
N PRO A 8 -8.26 -8.87 -27.58
CA PRO A 8 -8.86 -7.61 -28.02
C PRO A 8 -7.82 -6.50 -27.98
N ASP A 9 -7.76 -5.69 -29.04
CA ASP A 9 -6.81 -4.58 -29.21
C ASP A 9 -6.81 -3.68 -27.97
N THR A 10 -5.93 -3.99 -27.02
CA THR A 10 -5.62 -3.19 -25.83
C THR A 10 -4.80 -1.94 -26.18
N SER A 11 -4.76 -1.57 -27.46
CA SER A 11 -4.08 -0.37 -27.94
C SER A 11 -4.72 0.89 -27.41
N ARG A 12 -6.01 0.83 -27.05
CA ARG A 12 -6.74 1.98 -26.48
C ARG A 12 -6.60 2.01 -24.97
N THR A 13 -5.96 3.06 -24.45
CA THR A 13 -5.80 3.23 -23.01
C THR A 13 -7.13 3.59 -22.33
N ALA A 14 -7.26 3.31 -21.04
CA ALA A 14 -8.42 3.71 -20.25
C ALA A 14 -8.63 5.25 -20.25
N ILE A 15 -7.54 6.02 -20.42
CA ILE A 15 -7.57 7.47 -20.53
C ILE A 15 -8.21 7.88 -21.87
N GLU A 16 -7.82 7.26 -22.99
CA GLU A 16 -8.43 7.53 -24.30
C GLU A 16 -9.93 7.23 -24.30
N ILE A 17 -10.35 6.13 -23.68
CA ILE A 17 -11.78 5.79 -23.52
C ILE A 17 -12.51 6.88 -22.72
N ALA A 18 -11.90 7.36 -21.63
CA ALA A 18 -12.49 8.42 -20.81
C ALA A 18 -12.55 9.76 -21.56
N ILE A 19 -11.55 10.09 -22.37
CA ILE A 19 -11.51 11.31 -23.19
C ILE A 19 -12.63 11.28 -24.23
N ASP A 20 -12.84 10.15 -24.89
CA ASP A 20 -13.93 9.99 -25.86
C ASP A 20 -15.31 10.13 -25.21
N ALA A 21 -15.48 9.57 -24.01
CA ALA A 21 -16.76 9.57 -23.31
C ALA A 21 -17.11 10.92 -22.66
N HIS A 22 -16.11 11.69 -22.20
CA HIS A 22 -16.33 12.86 -21.35
C HIS A 22 -15.65 14.15 -21.83
N GLY A 23 -14.79 14.06 -22.83
CA GLY A 23 -13.96 15.14 -23.33
C GLY A 23 -12.68 15.35 -22.52
N PRO A 24 -11.61 15.87 -23.14
CA PRO A 24 -10.29 15.95 -22.53
C PRO A 24 -10.25 16.89 -21.31
N GLY A 25 -10.99 18.01 -21.35
CA GLY A 25 -11.01 18.98 -20.23
C GLY A 25 -11.60 18.41 -18.94
N ARG A 26 -12.68 17.60 -19.03
CA ARG A 26 -13.27 16.95 -17.87
C ARG A 26 -12.37 15.87 -17.30
N VAL A 27 -11.71 15.10 -18.17
CA VAL A 27 -10.73 14.08 -17.74
C VAL A 27 -9.54 14.74 -17.05
N LEU A 28 -9.01 15.84 -17.58
CA LEU A 28 -7.90 16.58 -16.97
C LEU A 28 -8.27 17.10 -15.57
N LEU A 29 -9.44 17.74 -15.43
CA LEU A 29 -9.92 18.22 -14.14
C LEU A 29 -10.12 17.07 -13.13
N ALA A 30 -10.67 15.93 -13.58
CA ALA A 30 -10.84 14.75 -12.73
C ALA A 30 -9.49 14.16 -12.30
N ALA A 31 -8.49 14.13 -13.19
CA ALA A 31 -7.15 13.67 -12.89
C ALA A 31 -6.46 14.59 -11.85
N LEU A 32 -6.58 15.92 -12.02
CA LEU A 32 -6.09 16.90 -11.05
C LEU A 32 -6.80 16.77 -9.70
N ALA A 33 -8.11 16.62 -9.70
CA ALA A 33 -8.88 16.40 -8.48
C ALA A 33 -8.45 15.10 -7.77
N ALA A 34 -8.20 14.02 -8.51
CA ALA A 34 -7.71 12.76 -7.96
C ALA A 34 -6.29 12.88 -7.38
N LEU A 35 -5.42 13.67 -8.03
CA LEU A 35 -4.06 13.93 -7.54
C LEU A 35 -4.06 14.69 -6.22
N LEU A 36 -4.97 15.67 -6.07
CA LEU A 36 -5.11 16.48 -4.86
C LEU A 36 -5.96 15.81 -3.78
N ARG A 37 -6.66 14.72 -4.12
CA ARG A 37 -7.54 14.02 -3.18
C ARG A 37 -6.70 13.38 -2.06
N PRO A 38 -7.02 13.64 -0.78
CA PRO A 38 -6.39 12.94 0.32
C PRO A 38 -6.50 11.43 0.12
N ARG A 39 -5.36 10.75 0.04
CA ARG A 39 -5.34 9.30 -0.17
C ARG A 39 -5.90 8.64 1.08
N ALA A 40 -7.07 8.01 0.97
CA ALA A 40 -7.57 7.15 2.03
C ALA A 40 -6.50 6.09 2.31
N ARG A 41 -6.07 6.00 3.58
CA ARG A 41 -5.09 4.99 3.98
C ARG A 41 -5.70 3.62 3.66
N PRO A 42 -5.02 2.76 2.88
CA PRO A 42 -5.54 1.42 2.64
C PRO A 42 -5.74 0.72 3.99
N PRO A 43 -6.78 -0.12 4.10
CA PRO A 43 -7.05 -0.85 5.34
C PRO A 43 -5.81 -1.65 5.75
N ASP A 44 -5.51 -1.62 7.05
CA ASP A 44 -4.31 -2.24 7.59
C ASP A 44 -4.36 -3.75 7.39
N THR A 45 -3.44 -4.27 6.58
CA THR A 45 -3.34 -5.71 6.32
C THR A 45 -2.82 -6.48 7.55
N ALA A 46 -2.22 -5.78 8.53
CA ALA A 46 -1.90 -6.35 9.83
C ALA A 46 -3.15 -6.71 10.65
N ALA A 47 -4.27 -6.03 10.41
CA ALA A 47 -5.55 -6.32 11.06
C ALA A 47 -6.32 -7.49 10.43
N LEU A 48 -5.81 -8.10 9.35
CA LEU A 48 -6.48 -9.22 8.70
C LEU A 48 -6.33 -10.53 9.52
N PRO A 49 -7.41 -11.30 9.70
CA PRO A 49 -7.37 -12.64 10.28
C PRO A 49 -6.40 -13.58 9.55
N SER A 50 -5.83 -14.54 10.27
CA SER A 50 -4.84 -15.50 9.74
C SER A 50 -5.32 -16.29 8.53
N HIS A 51 -6.60 -16.69 8.49
CA HIS A 51 -7.19 -17.42 7.37
C HIS A 51 -7.28 -16.55 6.12
N LEU A 52 -7.78 -15.30 6.23
CA LEU A 52 -7.84 -14.38 5.09
C LEU A 52 -6.45 -14.07 4.52
N ARG A 53 -5.43 -13.91 5.39
CA ARG A 53 -4.05 -13.71 4.93
C ARG A 53 -3.54 -14.89 4.12
N ARG A 54 -3.83 -16.12 4.55
CA ARG A 54 -3.46 -17.35 3.83
C ARG A 54 -4.13 -17.41 2.46
N ASP A 55 -5.41 -17.05 2.37
CA ASP A 55 -6.18 -17.16 1.14
C ASP A 55 -5.70 -16.21 0.03
N ILE A 56 -5.19 -15.03 0.41
CA ILE A 56 -4.61 -14.05 -0.52
C ILE A 56 -3.07 -14.15 -0.65
N GLY A 57 -2.46 -15.17 -0.04
CA GLY A 57 -1.01 -15.41 -0.12
C GLY A 57 -0.14 -14.40 0.66
N LEU A 58 -0.70 -13.68 1.63
CA LEU A 58 0.09 -12.84 2.52
C LEU A 58 0.86 -13.70 3.55
N PRO A 59 2.08 -13.28 3.94
CA PRO A 59 2.83 -13.98 4.99
C PRO A 59 2.07 -13.92 6.32
N PRO A 60 2.28 -14.90 7.23
CA PRO A 60 1.68 -14.87 8.55
C PRO A 60 2.11 -13.60 9.30
N HIS A 61 1.18 -13.01 10.06
CA HIS A 61 1.54 -11.91 10.95
C HIS A 61 2.26 -12.50 12.15
N GLU A 62 3.57 -12.28 12.28
CA GLU A 62 4.22 -12.52 13.57
C GLU A 62 3.67 -11.49 14.56
N PRO A 63 3.16 -11.93 15.74
CA PRO A 63 2.83 -10.99 16.80
C PRO A 63 4.12 -10.25 17.14
N GLY A 64 4.12 -8.93 16.96
CA GLY A 64 5.28 -8.12 17.30
C GLY A 64 5.68 -8.44 18.73
N LEU A 65 6.86 -9.04 18.91
CA LEU A 65 7.51 -9.09 20.21
C LEU A 65 7.46 -7.68 20.79
N PRO A 66 7.12 -7.50 22.08
CA PRO A 66 7.03 -6.17 22.68
C PRO A 66 8.36 -5.47 22.44
N SER A 67 8.32 -4.49 21.54
CA SER A 67 9.50 -3.73 21.15
C SER A 67 10.07 -3.10 22.43
N GLN A 68 11.30 -3.48 22.72
CA GLN A 68 12.10 -3.16 23.89
C GLN A 68 11.87 -1.74 24.42
N ARG A 69 11.01 -1.58 25.42
CA ARG A 69 11.18 -0.59 26.50
C ARG A 69 12.13 -1.15 27.55
N VAL A 70 13.32 -1.61 27.15
CA VAL A 70 14.30 -2.16 28.11
C VAL A 70 15.44 -1.19 28.42
N ASP A 71 15.64 -0.12 27.66
CA ASP A 71 16.90 0.65 27.81
C ASP A 71 16.87 1.85 28.77
N ALA A 72 15.70 2.28 29.29
CA ALA A 72 15.69 3.41 30.23
C ALA A 72 16.08 3.01 31.66
N ALA A 73 15.77 1.78 32.09
CA ALA A 73 16.02 1.32 33.46
C ALA A 73 17.43 0.71 33.61
N LEU A 74 18.00 0.12 32.55
CA LEU A 74 19.36 -0.44 32.59
C LEU A 74 20.45 0.65 32.52
N ALA A 75 20.17 1.77 31.85
CA ALA A 75 21.10 2.90 31.73
C ALA A 75 21.38 3.63 33.06
N ILE A 76 20.43 3.59 34.01
CA ILE A 76 20.58 4.25 35.33
C ILE A 76 21.53 3.46 36.26
N ARG A 77 21.85 2.20 35.93
CA ARG A 77 22.61 1.29 36.80
C ARG A 77 23.97 0.84 36.23
N GLY A 78 24.48 1.55 35.23
CA GLY A 78 25.79 1.29 34.62
C GLY A 78 26.96 1.91 35.39
N PRO A 79 28.18 1.35 35.30
CA PRO A 79 29.35 1.71 36.14
C PRO A 79 29.96 3.10 35.89
N PHE A 80 29.36 3.92 35.03
CA PHE A 80 29.89 5.24 34.63
C PHE A 80 29.09 6.44 35.17
N ALA A 81 28.20 6.23 36.15
CA ALA A 81 27.32 7.28 36.70
C ALA A 81 28.01 8.35 37.57
N GLY A 82 29.34 8.52 37.51
CA GLY A 82 30.09 9.33 38.48
C GLY A 82 31.37 9.99 37.98
N LEU A 83 31.52 10.29 36.69
CA LEU A 83 32.65 11.09 36.20
C LEU A 83 32.15 12.43 35.68
N ARG A 84 32.10 13.41 36.58
CA ARG A 84 32.08 14.85 36.30
C ARG A 84 33.10 15.53 37.19
#